data_AF-A0A931XRQ7-F1
#
_entry.id   AF-A0A931XRQ7-F1
#
_cell.length_a   1.000
_cell.length_b   1.000
_cell.length_c   1.000
_cell.angle_alpha   90.00
_cell.angle_beta   90.00
_cell.angle_gamma   90.00
#
_symmetry.space_group_name_H-M   'P 1'
#
loop_
_entity.id
_entity.type
_entity.pdbx_description
1 polymer ?
#
loop_
_entity_poly.entity_id
_entity_poly.type
_entity_poly.pdbx_seq_one_letter_code
_entity_poly.pdbx_strand_id
1 'polypeptide(L)' 'MNKNEEWLAAKRRYRLSDAHIQMAKELGMNPRKFGSIANHKQERWKLPLPDFIEELYFKRFRKERPDGYTFIQRGA' A
#
# COMPACT_ATOMS: atom_id res chain seq x y z
N MET A 1 -9.99 -9.15 -16.44
CA MET A 1 -8.88 -8.40 -15.81
C MET A 1 -8.36 -9.27 -14.69
N ASN A 2 -7.13 -9.74 -14.80
CA ASN A 2 -6.54 -10.64 -13.82
C ASN A 2 -6.26 -9.86 -12.53
N LYS A 3 -6.52 -10.43 -11.34
CA LYS A 3 -6.30 -9.76 -10.04
C LYS A 3 -4.91 -9.13 -9.92
N ASN A 4 -3.90 -9.73 -10.56
CA ASN A 4 -2.53 -9.22 -10.58
C ASN A 4 -2.38 -7.89 -11.34
N GLU A 5 -3.16 -7.67 -12.40
CA GLU A 5 -3.12 -6.43 -13.19
C GLU A 5 -3.70 -5.25 -12.41
N GLU A 6 -4.72 -5.48 -11.59
CA GLU A 6 -5.33 -4.44 -10.74
C GLU A 6 -4.35 -3.92 -9.69
N TRP A 7 -3.61 -4.83 -9.05
CA TRP A 7 -2.56 -4.47 -8.09
C TRP A 7 -1.40 -3.73 -8.77
N LEU A 8 -0.99 -4.13 -9.98
CA LEU A 8 0.05 -3.43 -10.74
C LEU A 8 -0.39 -2.03 -11.17
N ALA A 9 -1.62 -1.88 -11.64
CA ALA A 9 -2.20 -0.59 -12.01
C ALA A 9 -2.30 0.35 -10.79
N ALA A 10 -2.81 -0.17 -9.66
CA ALA A 10 -2.87 0.56 -8.39
C ALA A 10 -1.46 0.98 -7.91
N LYS A 11 -0.49 0.07 -7.99
CA LYS A 11 0.91 0.33 -7.62
C LYS A 11 1.47 1.54 -8.35
N ARG A 12 1.32 1.58 -9.68
CA ARG A 12 1.78 2.70 -10.51
C ARG A 12 1.01 3.98 -10.24
N ARG A 13 -0.32 3.90 -10.14
CA ARG A 13 -1.21 5.06 -9.96
C ARG A 13 -0.99 5.78 -8.62
N TYR A 14 -0.83 5.01 -7.55
CA TYR A 14 -0.71 5.54 -6.19
C TYR A 14 0.72 5.52 -5.65
N ARG A 15 1.71 5.26 -6.51
CA ARG A 15 3.14 5.22 -6.16
C ARG A 15 3.43 4.30 -4.97
N LEU A 16 2.82 3.12 -4.97
CA LEU A 16 3.01 2.12 -3.91
C LEU A 16 4.29 1.32 -4.17
N SER A 17 5.00 0.97 -3.10
CA SER A 17 6.09 0.01 -3.13
C SER A 17 5.55 -1.42 -3.08
N ASP A 18 6.39 -2.44 -3.35
CA ASP A 18 5.99 -3.84 -3.15
C ASP A 18 5.61 -4.12 -1.68
N ALA A 19 6.28 -3.45 -0.73
CA ALA A 19 5.90 -3.49 0.69
C ALA A 19 4.48 -2.99 0.92
N HIS A 20 4.10 -1.84 0.37
CA HIS A 20 2.73 -1.31 0.54
C HIS A 20 1.68 -2.24 -0.09
N ILE A 21 2.00 -2.88 -1.22
CA ILE A 21 1.10 -3.87 -1.85
C ILE A 21 0.93 -5.09 -0.94
N GLN A 22 2.02 -5.58 -0.34
CA GLN A 22 1.99 -6.70 0.59
C GLN A 22 1.21 -6.35 1.86
N MET A 23 1.48 -5.21 2.48
CA MET A 23 0.72 -4.69 3.64
C MET A 23 -0.77 -4.58 3.33
N ALA A 24 -1.12 -4.00 2.18
CA ALA A 24 -2.52 -3.84 1.77
C ALA A 24 -3.22 -5.19 1.56
N LYS A 25 -2.52 -6.21 1.06
CA LYS A 25 -3.05 -7.58 0.93
C LYS A 25 -3.30 -8.23 2.29
N GLU A 26 -2.33 -8.13 3.21
CA GLU A 26 -2.46 -8.67 4.57
C GLU A 26 -3.57 -7.96 5.37
N LEU A 27 -3.80 -6.67 5.10
CA LEU A 27 -4.92 -5.90 5.63
C LEU A 27 -6.27 -6.24 4.99
N GLY A 28 -6.30 -7.10 3.96
CA GLY A 28 -7.53 -7.45 3.23
C GLY A 28 -8.10 -6.32 2.39
N MET A 29 -7.27 -5.35 2.00
CA MET A 29 -7.70 -4.22 1.17
C MET A 29 -7.96 -4.63 -0.29
N ASN A 30 -8.74 -3.80 -0.99
CA ASN A 30 -9.06 -3.99 -2.40
C ASN A 30 -8.50 -2.83 -3.25
N PRO A 31 -7.67 -3.11 -4.27
CA PRO A 31 -7.07 -2.07 -5.12
C PRO A 31 -8.11 -1.24 -5.88
N ARG A 32 -9.30 -1.78 -6.17
CA ARG A 32 -10.40 -1.06 -6.81
C ARG A 32 -10.96 0.06 -5.93
N LYS A 33 -10.87 -0.08 -4.60
CA LYS A 33 -11.35 0.91 -3.63
C LYS A 33 -10.33 2.01 -3.33
N PHE A 34 -9.11 1.89 -3.83
CA PHE A 34 -8.06 2.88 -3.57
C PHE A 34 -8.40 4.27 -4.10
N GLY A 35 -9.22 4.39 -5.15
CA GLY A 35 -9.71 5.69 -5.63
C GLY A 35 -10.49 6.47 -4.57
N SER A 36 -11.35 5.79 -3.81
CA SER A 36 -12.12 6.40 -2.73
C SER A 36 -11.26 6.71 -1.49
N ILE A 37 -10.26 5.86 -1.21
CA ILE A 37 -9.37 6.03 -0.04
C ILE A 37 -8.36 7.15 -0.30
N ALA A 38 -7.73 7.16 -1.48
CA ALA A 38 -6.70 8.11 -1.88
C ALA A 38 -7.25 9.49 -2.25
N ASN A 39 -8.49 9.81 -1.89
CA ASN A 39 -9.11 11.13 -2.14
C ASN A 39 -8.52 12.26 -1.27
N HIS A 40 -7.31 12.09 -0.71
CA HIS A 40 -6.57 13.09 0.08
C HIS A 40 -6.38 14.43 -0.64
N LYS A 41 -6.47 14.48 -1.98
CA LYS A 41 -6.45 15.74 -2.73
C LYS A 41 -7.64 16.66 -2.43
N GLN A 42 -8.77 16.10 -2.00
CA GLN A 42 -9.95 16.87 -1.60
C GLN A 42 -9.97 17.16 -0.10
N GLU A 43 -9.27 16.35 0.70
CA GLU A 43 -9.23 16.44 2.16
C GLU A 43 -7.78 16.55 2.64
N ARG A 44 -7.24 17.77 2.79
CA ARG A 44 -5.83 18.02 3.17
C ARG A 44 -5.41 17.37 4.50
N TRP A 45 -6.36 17.06 5.37
CA TRP A 45 -6.12 16.40 6.65
C TRP A 45 -5.98 14.88 6.54
N LYS A 46 -6.19 14.31 5.35
CA LYS A 46 -6.14 12.88 5.10
C LYS A 46 -4.76 12.48 4.62
N LEU A 47 -4.19 11.45 5.24
CA LEU A 47 -2.88 10.92 4.86
C LEU A 47 -2.88 10.44 3.40
N PRO A 48 -1.76 10.57 2.68
CA PRO A 48 -1.56 9.89 1.40
C PRO A 48 -1.79 8.38 1.55
N LEU A 49 -2.19 7.72 0.45
CA LEU A 49 -2.50 6.28 0.49
C LEU A 49 -1.35 5.39 1.00
N PRO A 50 -0.07 5.61 0.63
CA PRO A 50 1.06 4.87 1.20
C PRO A 50 1.11 4.96 2.73
N ASP A 51 1.14 6.17 3.27
CA ASP A 51 1.22 6.44 4.71
C ASP A 51 0.01 5.87 5.45
N PHE A 52 -1.18 5.94 4.84
CA PHE A 52 -2.39 5.35 5.41
C PHE A 52 -2.30 3.81 5.51
N ILE A 53 -1.71 3.15 4.52
CA ILE A 53 -1.49 1.70 4.55
C ILE A 53 -0.49 1.35 5.66
N GLU A 54 0.62 2.09 5.77
CA GLU A 54 1.64 1.88 6.81
C GLU A 54 1.07 2.09 8.22
N GLU A 55 0.30 3.16 8.43
CA GLU A 55 -0.32 3.44 9.73
C GLU A 55 -1.33 2.35 10.13
N LEU A 56 -2.17 1.90 9.20
CA LEU A 56 -3.15 0.84 9.48
C LEU A 56 -2.44 -0.50 9.75
N TYR A 57 -1.38 -0.79 9.00
CA TYR A 57 -0.56 -1.97 9.19
C TYR A 57 0.08 -1.97 10.59
N PHE A 58 0.70 -0.85 10.97
CA PHE A 58 1.28 -0.69 12.31
C PHE A 58 0.22 -0.81 13.41
N LYS A 59 -0.96 -0.20 13.25
CA LYS A 59 -2.05 -0.31 14.24
C LYS A 59 -2.53 -1.75 14.43
N ARG A 60 -2.61 -2.55 13.36
CA ARG A 60 -3.10 -3.93 13.41
C ARG A 60 -2.04 -4.93 13.89
N PHE A 61 -0.83 -4.83 13.34
CA PHE A 61 0.22 -5.85 13.51
C PHE A 61 1.35 -5.40 14.43
N ARG A 62 1.42 -4.12 14.80
CA ARG A 62 2.53 -3.50 15.56
C ARG A 62 3.89 -3.71 14.91
N LYS A 63 3.90 -3.70 13.57
CA LYS A 63 5.09 -3.84 12.72
C LYS A 63 5.16 -2.69 11.74
N GLU A 64 6.38 -2.21 11.48
CA GLU A 64 6.63 -1.17 10.47
C GLU A 64 6.72 -1.75 9.06
N ARG A 65 6.99 -3.07 8.92
CA ARG A 65 7.14 -3.76 7.63
C ARG A 65 6.58 -5.18 7.68
N PRO A 66 6.08 -5.72 6.55
CA PRO A 66 5.63 -7.10 6.45
C PRO A 66 6.81 -8.08 6.53
N ASP A 67 6.54 -9.26 7.10
CA ASP A 67 7.53 -10.33 7.20
C ASP A 67 7.95 -10.80 5.80
N GLY A 68 9.25 -11.04 5.59
CA GLY A 68 9.79 -11.44 4.29
C GLY A 68 10.10 -10.28 3.33
N TYR A 69 9.87 -9.02 3.73
CA TYR A 69 10.44 -7.87 3.01
C TYR A 69 11.95 -7.76 3.27
N THR A 70 12.73 -8.54 2.55
CA THR A 70 14.15 -8.23 2.36
C THR A 70 14.19 -7.04 1.41
N PHE A 71 14.61 -5.87 1.90
CA PHE A 71 15.11 -4.82 1.01
C PHE A 71 16.32 -5.44 0.32
N ILE A 72 16.10 -6.06 -0.83
CA ILE A 72 17.18 -6.54 -1.68
C ILE A 72 17.97 -5.29 -2.07
N GLN A 73 18.96 -4.94 -1.25
CA GLN A 73 20.12 -4.18 -1.68
C GLN A 73 20.68 -5.04 -2.81
N ARG A 74 20.33 -4.70 -4.05
CA ARG A 74 21.19 -5.03 -5.17
C ARG A 74 22.49 -4.30 -4.87
N GLY A 75 23.43 -5.04 -4.28
CA GLY A 75 24.72 -4.53 -3.87
C GLY A 75 25.47 -3.95 -5.06
N ALA A 76 26.35 -2.99 -4.71
CA ALA A 76 27.60 -2.58 -5.34
C ALA A 76 27.78 -2.83 -6.85
#